data_AF-A0AAP8N5A8-F1
#
_entry.id   AF-A0AAP8N5A8-F1
#
_cell.length_a   1.000
_cell.length_b   1.000
_cell.length_c   1.000
_cell.angle_alpha   90.00
_cell.angle_beta   90.00
_cell.angle_gamma   90.00
#
_symmetry.space_group_name_H-M   'P 1'
#
loop_
_entity.id
_entity.type
_entity.pdbx_description
1 polymer ?
#
loop_
_entity_poly.entity_id
_entity_poly.type
_entity_poly.pdbx_seq_one_letter_code
_entity_poly.pdbx_strand_id
1 'polypeptide(L)' 'VYEMCAEVGQPVMFHTGLTAQRDTEQKFIRPGDFRRLVETFPRLKVIFAHGGKPTWYDEALEMACRYPGVYLDTALV' A
#
# COMPACT_ATOMS: atom_id res chain seq x y z
N VAL A 1 -0.45 -2.98 -16.21
CA VAL A 1 -0.04 -1.80 -15.43
C VAL A 1 1.10 -2.15 -14.49
N TYR A 2 0.89 -2.99 -13.47
CA TYR A 2 1.91 -3.30 -12.46
C TYR A 2 3.22 -3.89 -13.00
N GLU A 3 3.13 -4.80 -13.97
CA GLU A 3 4.32 -5.36 -14.63
C GLU A 3 5.17 -4.27 -15.29
N MET A 4 4.55 -3.41 -16.11
CA MET A 4 5.21 -2.25 -16.71
C MET A 4 5.82 -1.32 -15.66
N CYS A 5 5.09 -0.99 -14.58
CA CYS A 5 5.62 -0.16 -13.49
C CYS A 5 6.86 -0.80 -12.84
N ALA A 6 6.84 -2.12 -12.65
CA ALA A 6 7.98 -2.87 -12.13
C ALA A 6 9.16 -2.91 -13.12
N GLU A 7 8.91 -2.99 -14.43
CA GLU A 7 9.94 -2.96 -15.47
C GLU A 7 10.66 -1.61 -15.54
N VAL A 8 9.91 -0.51 -15.47
CA VAL A 8 10.47 0.85 -15.58
C VAL A 8 10.88 1.44 -14.22
N GLY A 9 10.67 0.70 -13.13
CA GLY A 9 11.01 1.14 -11.78
C GLY A 9 10.11 2.23 -11.19
N GLN A 10 8.91 2.43 -11.76
CA GLN A 10 7.93 3.40 -11.29
C GLN A 10 7.22 2.87 -10.03
N PRO A 11 7.30 3.55 -8.87
CA PRO A 11 6.55 3.15 -7.68
C PRO A 11 5.05 3.41 -7.85
N VAL A 12 4.24 2.58 -7.19
CA VAL A 12 2.78 2.72 -7.13
C VAL A 12 2.36 2.94 -5.69
N MET A 13 1.60 4.01 -5.46
CA MET A 13 1.01 4.32 -4.16
C MET A 13 -0.45 3.90 -4.13
N PHE A 14 -0.87 3.29 -3.04
CA PHE A 14 -2.27 3.01 -2.74
C PHE A 14 -2.69 3.80 -1.52
N HIS A 15 -3.87 4.42 -1.61
CA HIS A 15 -4.51 4.99 -0.43
C HIS A 15 -5.02 3.84 0.45
N THR A 16 -4.30 3.59 1.53
CA THR A 16 -4.66 2.62 2.55
C THR A 16 -4.98 3.32 3.86
N GLY A 17 -5.76 2.66 4.71
CA GLY A 17 -6.31 3.33 5.87
C GLY A 17 -7.58 4.11 5.57
N LEU A 18 -8.23 4.56 6.63
CA LEU A 18 -9.47 5.29 6.58
C LEU A 18 -9.25 6.63 5.87
N THR A 19 -10.01 6.89 4.82
CA THR A 19 -10.02 8.21 4.16
C THR A 19 -11.01 9.15 4.84
N ALA A 20 -10.65 10.43 4.96
CA ALA A 20 -11.54 11.49 5.45
C ALA A 20 -12.60 11.90 4.42
N GLN A 21 -12.54 11.36 3.20
CA GLN A 21 -13.49 11.66 2.14
C GLN A 21 -14.89 11.14 2.48
N ARG A 22 -15.86 12.06 2.51
CA ARG A 22 -17.21 11.80 3.01
C ARG A 22 -18.09 10.98 2.07
N ASP A 23 -17.86 11.12 0.77
CA ASP A 23 -18.73 10.57 -0.27
C ASP A 23 -18.11 9.32 -0.92
N THR A 24 -17.39 8.52 -0.15
CA THR A 24 -16.74 7.31 -0.65
C THR A 24 -16.87 6.14 0.31
N GLU A 25 -16.89 4.94 -0.27
CA GLU A 25 -16.90 3.71 0.50
C GLU A 25 -15.50 3.41 1.01
N GLN A 26 -15.41 2.98 2.28
CA GLN A 26 -14.16 2.57 2.92
C GLN A 26 -13.82 1.13 2.55
N LYS A 27 -13.64 0.85 1.24
CA LYS A 27 -13.37 -0.49 0.69
C LYS A 27 -12.02 -0.53 -0.03
N PHE A 28 -11.38 -1.70 -0.01
CA PHE A 28 -10.08 -1.96 -0.64
C PHE A 28 -8.92 -1.10 -0.08
N ILE A 29 -9.03 -0.73 1.20
CA ILE A 29 -8.08 0.16 1.90
C ILE A 29 -7.19 -0.56 2.92
N ARG A 30 -7.33 -1.88 3.07
CA ARG A 30 -6.55 -2.67 4.03
C ARG A 30 -5.19 -3.06 3.42
N PRO A 31 -4.04 -2.69 4.02
CA PRO A 31 -2.71 -3.02 3.51
C PRO A 31 -2.50 -4.50 3.21
N GLY A 32 -3.00 -5.40 4.07
CA GLY A 32 -2.87 -6.85 3.89
C GLY A 32 -3.51 -7.40 2.61
N ASP A 33 -4.54 -6.75 2.06
CA ASP A 33 -5.22 -7.19 0.84
C ASP A 33 -4.30 -7.10 -0.40
N PHE A 34 -3.23 -6.30 -0.32
CA PHE A 34 -2.24 -6.15 -1.38
C PHE A 34 -1.13 -7.22 -1.35
N ARG A 35 -1.17 -8.19 -0.43
CA ARG A 35 -0.18 -9.28 -0.34
C ARG A 35 0.02 -9.99 -1.68
N ARG A 36 -1.08 -10.38 -2.32
CA ARG A 36 -1.04 -11.07 -3.63
C ARG A 36 -0.38 -10.21 -4.70
N LEU A 37 -0.60 -8.90 -4.70
CA LEU A 37 0.01 -7.98 -5.66
C LEU A 37 1.53 -7.97 -5.50
N VAL A 38 2.01 -7.78 -4.26
CA VAL A 38 3.44 -7.70 -3.96
C VAL A 38 4.15 -9.02 -4.25
N GLU A 39 3.51 -10.15 -3.96
CA GLU A 39 4.04 -11.49 -4.28
C GLU A 39 4.08 -11.77 -5.78
N THR A 40 3.09 -11.27 -6.54
CA THR A 40 3.04 -11.45 -8.00
C THR A 40 4.10 -10.59 -8.71
N PHE A 41 4.37 -9.38 -8.20
CA PHE A 41 5.32 -8.44 -8.79
C PHE A 41 6.42 -8.05 -7.78
N PRO A 42 7.36 -8.95 -7.45
CA PRO A 42 8.35 -8.73 -6.39
C PRO A 42 9.33 -7.58 -6.66
N ARG A 43 9.42 -7.11 -7.92
CA ARG A 43 10.21 -5.93 -8.32
C ARG A 43 9.44 -4.62 -8.22
N LEU A 44 8.11 -4.66 -8.06
CA LEU A 44 7.29 -3.46 -7.95
C LEU A 44 7.54 -2.80 -6.59
N LYS A 45 7.81 -1.50 -6.61
CA LYS A 45 7.83 -0.68 -5.39
C LYS A 45 6.40 -0.25 -5.07
N VAL A 46 5.91 -0.62 -3.90
CA VAL A 46 4.56 -0.31 -3.42
C VAL A 46 4.65 0.62 -2.21
N ILE A 47 3.83 1.67 -2.20
CA ILE A 47 3.74 2.61 -1.08
C ILE A 47 2.32 2.56 -0.51
N PHE A 48 2.20 2.32 0.80
CA PHE A 48 0.93 2.41 1.52
C PHE A 48 0.80 3.80 2.15
N ALA A 49 -0.20 4.55 1.70
CA ALA A 49 -0.47 5.88 2.23
C ALA A 49 -0.95 5.82 3.68
N HIS A 50 -0.62 6.85 4.45
CA HIS A 50 -1.07 7.09 5.82
C HIS A 50 -0.75 5.95 6.82
N GLY A 51 0.18 5.07 6.49
CA GLY A 51 0.62 3.96 7.35
C GLY A 51 -0.50 3.03 7.82
N GLY A 52 -1.62 2.92 7.09
CA GLY A 52 -2.76 2.08 7.50
C GLY A 52 -3.65 2.67 8.59
N LYS A 53 -3.56 3.98 8.88
CA LYS A 53 -4.37 4.66 9.89
C LYS A 53 -5.88 4.38 9.80
N PRO A 54 -6.62 4.39 10.91
CA PRO A 54 -6.15 4.24 12.29
C PRO A 54 -6.04 2.76 12.70
N THR A 55 -6.55 1.85 11.87
CA THR A 55 -6.86 0.48 12.27
C THR A 55 -5.78 -0.52 11.87
N TRP A 56 -4.98 -0.24 10.84
CA TRP A 56 -4.11 -1.22 10.18
C TRP A 56 -2.61 -0.89 10.27
N TYR A 57 -2.18 -0.16 11.31
CA TYR A 57 -0.76 0.14 11.52
C TYR A 57 0.11 -1.12 11.57
N ASP A 58 -0.30 -2.12 12.35
CA ASP A 58 0.46 -3.37 12.51
C ASP A 58 0.55 -4.15 11.19
N GLU A 59 -0.52 -4.14 10.39
CA GLU A 59 -0.55 -4.81 9.10
C GLU A 59 0.30 -4.09 8.04
N ALA A 60 0.24 -2.77 8.01
CA ALA A 60 1.11 -1.96 7.17
C ALA A 60 2.59 -2.23 7.51
N LEU A 61 2.91 -2.27 8.80
CA LEU A 61 4.25 -2.58 9.29
C LEU A 61 4.67 -4.01 8.93
N GLU A 62 3.81 -5.01 9.13
CA GLU A 62 4.10 -6.41 8.75
C GLU A 62 4.45 -6.50 7.26
N MET A 63 3.66 -5.86 6.40
CA MET A 63 3.90 -5.86 4.96
C MET A 63 5.24 -5.20 4.61
N ALA A 64 5.55 -4.04 5.19
CA ALA A 64 6.81 -3.34 4.94
C ALA A 64 8.04 -4.14 5.44
N CYS A 65 7.93 -4.80 6.60
CA CYS A 65 8.99 -5.64 7.15
C CYS A 65 9.19 -6.92 6.34
N ARG A 66 8.11 -7.52 5.83
CA ARG A 66 8.16 -8.79 5.10
C ARG A 66 8.62 -8.64 3.65
N TYR A 67 8.27 -7.55 3.00
CA TYR A 67 8.53 -7.34 1.58
C TYR A 67 9.41 -6.10 1.36
N PRO A 68 10.69 -6.24 0.96
CA PRO A 68 11.63 -5.11 0.80
C PRO A 68 11.22 -4.04 -0.22
N GLY A 69 10.27 -4.36 -1.11
CA GLY A 69 9.68 -3.43 -2.08
C GLY A 69 8.51 -2.61 -1.53
N VAL A 70 8.10 -2.82 -0.28
CA VAL A 70 6.96 -2.14 0.35
C VAL A 70 7.44 -1.04 1.28
N TYR A 71 6.87 0.15 1.13
CA TYR A 71 7.18 1.34 1.90
C TYR A 71 5.92 1.94 2.51
N LEU A 72 6.09 2.67 3.61
CA LEU A 72 5.01 3.37 4.29
C LEU A 72 5.19 4.87 4.11
N ASP A 73 4.15 5.55 3.64
CA ASP A 73 4.07 7.00 3.72
C ASP A 73 3.43 7.40 5.05
N THR A 74 4.11 8.27 5.79
CA THR A 74 3.69 8.76 7.10
C THR A 74 2.98 10.11 7.03
N ALA A 75 2.85 10.70 5.84
CA ALA A 75 2.17 11.98 5.66
C ALA A 75 0.66 11.86 5.88
N LEU A 76 0.07 12.97 6.31
CA LEU A 76 -1.37 13.15 6.49
C LEU A 76 -1.94 13.91 5.29
N VAL A 77 -3.03 13.39 4.73
CA VAL A 77 -3.98 14.13 3.89
C VAL A 77 -5.36 13.99 4.51
#